data_AF-A0A9W4DTR3-F1
#
_entry.id   AF-A0A9W4DTR3-F1
#
_cell.length_a   1.000
_cell.length_b   1.000
_cell.length_c   1.000
_cell.angle_alpha   90.00
_cell.angle_beta   90.00
_cell.angle_gamma   90.00
#
_symmetry.space_group_name_H-M   'P 1'
#
loop_
_entity.id
_entity.type
_entity.pdbx_description
1 polymer ?
#
loop_
_entity_poly.entity_id
_entity_poly.type
_entity_poly.pdbx_seq_one_letter_code
_entity_poly.pdbx_strand_id
1 'polypeptide(L)'
;MKFLSAVFPAAWAGILLLVPAVYADPHFDCGDFIGFTLSELTSRKGYDGFVTAEPGEPKGPNGEEYLSHRYRAMRSIIYTTSYLAQPINEYPYFRAFHRTTEVQEPFKFIEN
;
A
#
# COMPACT_ATOMS: atom_id res chain seq x y z
N MET A 1 54.58 3.99 -16.24
CA MET A 1 53.28 4.50 -16.71
C MET A 1 52.30 4.51 -15.53
N LYS A 2 51.59 5.63 -15.35
CA LYS A 2 50.76 5.95 -14.18
C LYS A 2 49.50 5.09 -14.16
N PHE A 3 49.22 4.49 -13.01
CA PHE A 3 48.03 3.68 -12.74
C PHE A 3 46.76 4.50 -13.02
N LEU A 4 45.98 4.06 -14.00
CA LEU A 4 44.66 4.61 -14.30
C LEU A 4 43.68 4.21 -13.19
N SER A 5 43.45 5.15 -12.27
CA SER A 5 42.18 5.45 -11.59
C SER A 5 41.18 4.30 -11.42
N ALA A 6 41.33 3.52 -10.35
CA ALA A 6 40.31 2.62 -9.83
C ALA A 6 39.26 3.34 -8.94
N VAL A 7 38.86 4.57 -9.30
CA VAL A 7 38.01 5.44 -8.46
C VAL A 7 36.52 5.35 -8.85
N PHE A 8 36.18 4.75 -9.99
CA PHE A 8 34.83 4.83 -10.54
C PHE A 8 33.76 3.86 -9.99
N PRO A 9 34.03 2.63 -9.50
CA PRO A 9 32.93 1.70 -9.19
C PRO A 9 32.28 1.96 -7.83
N ALA A 10 32.96 2.61 -6.88
CA ALA A 10 32.43 2.82 -5.53
C ALA A 10 31.31 3.89 -5.48
N ALA A 11 31.38 4.91 -6.33
CA ALA A 11 30.37 5.99 -6.36
C ALA A 11 29.01 5.52 -6.91
N TRP A 12 28.99 4.51 -7.79
CA TRP A 12 27.76 3.99 -8.39
C TRP A 12 26.96 3.07 -7.47
N ALA A 13 27.64 2.32 -6.59
CA ALA A 13 26.98 1.49 -5.59
C ALA A 13 26.20 2.33 -4.57
N GLY A 14 26.70 3.52 -4.22
CA GLY A 14 26.01 4.44 -3.32
C GLY A 14 24.74 5.06 -3.92
N ILE A 15 24.74 5.33 -5.23
CA ILE A 15 23.57 5.91 -5.92
C ILE A 15 22.44 4.89 -6.03
N LEU A 16 22.74 3.62 -6.35
CA LEU A 16 21.70 2.58 -6.48
C LEU A 16 20.97 2.28 -5.16
N LEU A 17 21.63 2.46 -4.01
CA LEU A 17 21.01 2.30 -2.69
C LEU A 17 20.05 3.45 -2.32
N LEU A 18 20.18 4.62 -2.95
CA LEU A 18 19.33 5.79 -2.71
C LEU A 18 18.07 5.82 -3.59
N VAL A 19 18.00 5.00 -4.64
CA VAL A 19 16.95 5.07 -5.66
C VAL A 19 15.59 4.47 -5.25
N PRO A 20 15.43 3.45 -4.37
CA PRO A 20 14.09 2.89 -4.19
C PRO A 20 13.20 3.68 -3.22
N ALA A 21 13.72 4.62 -2.43
CA ALA A 21 12.91 5.35 -1.46
C ALA A 21 12.12 6.54 -2.06
N VAL A 22 12.61 7.16 -3.14
CA VAL A 22 12.06 8.42 -3.68
C VAL A 22 11.00 8.19 -4.77
N TYR A 23 10.90 6.98 -5.33
CA TYR A 23 10.05 6.69 -6.51
C TYR A 23 8.91 5.69 -6.25
N ALA A 24 8.64 5.33 -4.99
CA ALA A 24 7.44 4.52 -4.73
C ALA A 24 6.19 5.37 -4.98
N ASP A 25 5.24 4.86 -5.77
CA ASP A 25 3.90 5.46 -5.88
C ASP A 25 3.31 5.68 -4.47
N PRO A 26 2.55 6.75 -4.21
CA PRO A 26 1.88 6.94 -2.93
C PRO A 26 1.08 5.69 -2.56
N HIS A 27 1.29 5.19 -1.33
CA HIS A 27 0.82 3.87 -0.93
C HIS A 27 0.45 3.83 0.55
N PHE A 28 -0.23 2.75 0.94
CA PHE A 28 -0.55 2.49 2.34
C PHE A 28 0.51 1.59 2.95
N ASP A 29 0.99 1.99 4.13
CA ASP A 29 1.94 1.22 4.93
C ASP A 29 1.23 0.02 5.56
N CYS A 30 1.24 -1.10 4.85
CA CYS A 30 0.69 -2.36 5.33
C CYS A 30 1.71 -3.19 6.13
N GLY A 31 2.78 -2.58 6.63
CA GLY A 31 3.90 -3.24 7.31
C GLY A 31 5.03 -3.60 6.33
N ASP A 32 5.51 -4.84 6.36
CA ASP A 32 6.68 -5.26 5.56
C ASP A 32 6.45 -5.30 4.03
N PHE A 33 5.25 -4.96 3.55
CA PHE A 33 4.88 -5.09 2.14
C PHE A 33 3.91 -3.99 1.70
N ILE A 34 4.05 -3.54 0.47
CA ILE A 34 3.10 -2.62 -0.18
C ILE A 34 1.92 -3.44 -0.69
N GLY A 35 0.84 -3.51 0.10
CA GLY A 35 -0.37 -4.28 -0.26
C GLY A 35 -1.02 -3.80 -1.55
N PHE A 36 -1.03 -2.48 -1.77
CA PHE A 36 -1.57 -1.80 -2.95
C PHE A 36 -1.13 -0.33 -2.95
N THR A 37 -1.13 0.29 -4.13
CA THR A 37 -0.85 1.71 -4.33
C THR A 37 -2.15 2.53 -4.45
N LEU A 38 -2.05 3.85 -4.27
CA LEU A 38 -3.16 4.76 -4.52
C LEU A 38 -3.63 4.71 -5.99
N SER A 39 -2.68 4.56 -6.92
CA SER A 39 -2.96 4.43 -8.35
C SER A 39 -3.78 3.16 -8.66
N GLU A 40 -3.45 2.03 -8.02
CA GLU A 40 -4.21 0.78 -8.16
C GLU A 40 -5.64 0.92 -7.62
N LEU A 41 -5.80 1.52 -6.43
CA LEU A 41 -7.12 1.76 -5.83
C LEU A 41 -7.99 2.68 -6.68
N THR A 42 -7.40 3.75 -7.20
CA THR A 42 -8.09 4.71 -8.06
C THR A 42 -8.55 4.05 -9.35
N SER A 43 -7.68 3.25 -9.97
CA SER A 43 -8.02 2.44 -11.15
C SER A 43 -9.18 1.50 -10.85
N ARG A 44 -9.12 0.73 -9.76
CA ARG A 44 -10.21 -0.20 -9.38
C ARG A 44 -11.53 0.50 -9.07
N LYS A 45 -11.49 1.70 -8.48
CA LYS A 45 -12.68 2.52 -8.25
C LYS A 45 -13.38 2.88 -9.57
N GLY A 46 -12.60 3.13 -10.63
CA GLY A 46 -13.14 3.39 -11.97
C GLY A 46 -13.78 2.17 -12.65
N TYR A 47 -13.47 0.95 -12.21
CA TYR A 47 -13.99 -0.31 -12.77
C TYR A 47 -15.06 -0.99 -11.89
N ASP A 48 -15.73 -0.26 -10.99
CA ASP A 48 -16.69 -0.81 -10.02
C ASP A 48 -16.12 -1.97 -9.17
N GLY A 49 -14.82 -1.92 -8.87
CA GLY A 49 -14.17 -2.95 -8.05
C GLY A 49 -14.66 -2.97 -6.60
N PHE A 50 -15.31 -1.92 -6.11
CA PHE A 50 -15.75 -1.79 -4.72
C PHE A 50 -17.19 -2.29 -4.56
N VAL A 51 -17.40 -3.21 -3.62
CA VAL A 51 -18.69 -3.87 -3.36
C VAL A 51 -19.21 -3.49 -1.97
N THR A 52 -20.42 -3.91 -1.63
CA THR A 52 -20.97 -3.70 -0.27
C THR A 52 -20.08 -4.34 0.80
N ALA A 53 -19.92 -3.65 1.93
CA ALA A 53 -19.19 -4.16 3.07
C ALA A 53 -19.74 -5.49 3.58
N GLU A 54 -18.85 -6.37 4.01
CA GLU A 54 -19.22 -7.61 4.72
C GLU A 54 -19.47 -7.33 6.22
N PRO A 55 -20.27 -8.17 6.90
CA PRO A 55 -20.44 -8.10 8.33
C PRO A 55 -19.10 -8.16 9.07
N GLY A 56 -18.86 -7.18 9.95
CA GLY A 56 -17.62 -7.08 10.74
C GLY A 56 -16.52 -6.24 10.10
N GLU A 57 -16.71 -5.72 8.88
CA GLU A 57 -15.77 -4.77 8.30
C GLU A 57 -15.83 -3.39 9.02
N PRO A 58 -14.72 -2.63 9.04
CA PRO A 58 -14.67 -1.32 9.67
C PRO A 58 -15.75 -0.38 9.16
N LYS A 59 -16.50 0.21 10.10
CA LYS A 59 -17.51 1.24 9.84
C LYS A 59 -16.89 2.63 9.91
N GLY A 60 -17.65 3.63 9.50
CA GLY A 60 -17.26 5.01 9.69
C GLY A 60 -17.34 5.47 11.13
N PRO A 61 -16.81 6.67 11.43
CA PRO A 61 -16.90 7.27 12.76
C PRO A 61 -18.34 7.42 13.26
N ASN A 62 -19.34 7.52 12.37
CA ASN A 62 -20.76 7.61 12.74
C ASN A 62 -21.51 6.27 12.56
N GLY A 63 -20.78 5.16 12.37
CA GLY A 63 -21.36 3.84 12.14
C GLY A 63 -21.86 3.59 10.72
N GLU A 64 -21.55 4.48 9.77
CA GLU A 64 -21.90 4.31 8.37
C GLU A 64 -21.12 3.15 7.72
N GLU A 65 -21.77 2.48 6.76
CA GLU A 65 -21.17 1.41 5.99
C GLU A 65 -20.56 1.99 4.71
N TYR A 66 -19.32 1.61 4.42
CA TYR A 66 -18.62 2.01 3.21
C TYR A 66 -18.58 0.85 2.22
N LEU A 67 -18.51 1.15 0.93
CA LEU A 67 -18.10 0.14 -0.04
C LEU A 67 -16.70 -0.35 0.30
N SER A 68 -16.38 -1.59 -0.04
CA SER A 68 -15.10 -2.18 0.27
C SER A 68 -14.55 -3.00 -0.89
N HIS A 69 -13.22 -3.00 -0.98
CA HIS A 69 -12.46 -3.84 -1.87
C HIS A 69 -11.53 -4.71 -1.06
N ARG A 70 -11.54 -6.02 -1.34
CA ARG A 70 -10.76 -7.01 -0.61
C ARG A 70 -9.55 -7.41 -1.44
N TYR A 71 -8.39 -7.10 -0.92
CA TYR A 71 -7.12 -7.50 -1.51
C TYR A 71 -6.62 -8.77 -0.82
N ARG A 72 -6.04 -9.66 -1.61
CA ARG A 72 -5.38 -10.85 -1.09
C ARG A 72 -3.94 -10.83 -1.58
N ALA A 73 -3.02 -10.50 -0.68
CA ALA A 73 -1.60 -10.51 -0.97
C ALA A 73 -1.00 -11.84 -0.50
N MET A 74 -0.30 -12.51 -1.41
CA MET A 74 0.42 -13.74 -1.09
C MET A 74 1.82 -13.36 -0.62
N ARG A 75 2.09 -13.51 0.69
CA ARG A 75 3.40 -13.20 1.30
C ARG A 75 4.40 -14.35 1.07
N SER A 76 3.90 -15.57 0.95
CA SER A 76 4.61 -16.81 0.60
C SER A 76 3.58 -17.88 0.21
N ILE A 77 4.00 -19.03 -0.35
CA ILE A 77 3.12 -20.17 -0.68
C ILE A 77 2.18 -20.54 0.48
N ILE A 78 2.61 -20.29 1.72
CA ILE A 78 1.95 -20.71 2.96
C ILE A 78 1.17 -19.58 3.64
N TYR A 79 1.50 -18.31 3.37
CA TYR A 79 0.93 -17.16 4.08
C TYR A 79 0.22 -16.23 3.12
N THR A 80 -1.10 -16.23 3.23
CA THR A 80 -1.96 -15.29 2.51
C THR A 80 -2.44 -14.22 3.47
N THR A 81 -1.97 -13.00 3.27
CA THR A 81 -2.47 -11.84 3.99
C THR A 81 -3.65 -11.25 3.22
N SER A 82 -4.72 -10.90 3.93
CA SER A 82 -5.85 -10.22 3.33
C SER A 82 -5.91 -8.78 3.83
N TYR A 83 -6.13 -7.85 2.91
CA TYR A 83 -6.29 -6.43 3.20
C TYR A 83 -7.66 -5.96 2.72
N LEU A 84 -8.10 -4.83 3.25
CA LEU A 84 -9.35 -4.18 2.91
C LEU A 84 -9.05 -2.73 2.53
N ALA A 85 -9.71 -2.22 1.50
CA ALA A 85 -9.73 -0.79 1.19
C ALA A 85 -11.17 -0.30 1.08
N GLN A 86 -11.45 0.88 1.61
CA GLN A 86 -12.76 1.52 1.53
C GLN A 86 -12.60 2.95 1.01
N PRO A 87 -13.40 3.38 0.03
CA PRO A 87 -13.33 4.74 -0.48
C PRO A 87 -13.94 5.71 0.53
N ILE A 88 -13.30 6.85 0.71
CA ILE A 88 -13.76 7.96 1.56
C ILE A 88 -13.76 9.25 0.74
N ASN A 89 -14.37 10.30 1.30
CA ASN A 89 -14.50 11.60 0.62
C ASN A 89 -13.30 12.52 0.84
N GLU A 90 -12.38 12.15 1.74
CA GLU A 90 -11.20 12.95 2.10
C GLU A 90 -9.94 12.30 1.54
N TYR A 91 -9.00 13.12 1.05
CA TYR A 91 -7.70 12.64 0.56
C TYR A 91 -6.99 11.78 1.62
N PRO A 92 -6.43 10.59 1.29
CA PRO A 92 -6.14 10.04 -0.05
C PRO A 92 -7.31 9.37 -0.76
N TYR A 93 -8.55 9.65 -0.35
CA TYR A 93 -9.81 9.11 -0.87
C TYR A 93 -10.04 7.63 -0.58
N PHE A 94 -9.15 7.02 0.19
CA PHE A 94 -9.26 5.65 0.63
C PHE A 94 -8.74 5.51 2.06
N ARG A 95 -9.32 4.57 2.78
CA ARG A 95 -8.79 4.03 4.04
C ARG A 95 -8.53 2.55 3.86
N ALA A 96 -7.46 2.07 4.44
CA ALA A 96 -6.92 0.74 4.20
C ALA A 96 -6.74 0.00 5.53
N PHE A 97 -7.04 -1.30 5.58
CA PHE A 97 -6.98 -2.08 6.82
C PHE A 97 -6.43 -3.48 6.58
N HIS A 98 -5.89 -4.08 7.62
CA HIS A 98 -5.57 -5.50 7.64
C HIS A 98 -6.84 -6.30 7.89
N ARG A 99 -7.21 -7.28 7.08
CA ARG A 99 -8.46 -8.05 7.30
C ARG A 99 -8.24 -9.10 8.40
N THR A 100 -8.35 -8.69 9.66
CA THR A 100 -8.33 -9.54 10.85
C THR A 100 -9.68 -9.56 11.55
N THR A 101 -9.81 -10.34 12.63
CA THR A 101 -11.00 -10.40 13.48
C THR A 101 -11.05 -9.34 14.59
N GLU A 102 -10.05 -8.45 14.64
CA GLU A 102 -9.88 -7.47 15.72
C GLU A 102 -10.16 -6.02 15.26
N VAL A 103 -10.25 -5.10 16.23
CA VAL A 103 -10.41 -3.67 15.98
C VAL A 103 -9.22 -3.16 15.15
N GLN A 104 -9.50 -2.68 13.94
CA GLN A 104 -8.47 -2.26 13.00
C GLN A 104 -8.39 -0.74 12.94
N GLU A 105 -7.20 -0.22 13.23
CA GLU A 105 -6.83 1.13 12.81
C GLU A 105 -6.48 1.14 11.32
N PRO A 106 -6.81 2.22 10.59
CA PRO A 106 -6.43 2.33 9.19
C PRO A 106 -4.91 2.43 9.05
N PHE A 107 -4.37 1.83 7.99
CA PHE A 107 -2.97 1.96 7.63
C PHE A 107 -2.60 3.41 7.37
N LYS A 108 -1.37 3.76 7.75
CA LYS A 108 -0.81 5.07 7.47
C LYS A 108 -0.60 5.22 5.97
N PHE A 109 -1.02 6.36 5.41
CA PHE A 109 -0.71 6.72 4.05
C PHE A 109 0.69 7.34 3.97
N ILE A 110 1.47 6.91 2.98
CA ILE A 110 2.81 7.42 2.70
C ILE A 110 2.76 8.16 1.35
N GLU A 111 2.99 9.47 1.43
CA GLU A 111 3.34 10.32 0.28
C GLU A 111 4.87 10.38 0.18
N ASN A 112 5.40 10.19 -1.03
CA ASN A 112 6.81 10.43 -1.33
C ASN A 112 7.05 11.88 -1.78
#